data_AF-A0A0T6A3D7-F1
#
_entry.id   AF-A0A0T6A3D7-F1
#
_cell.length_a   1.000
_cell.length_b   1.000
_cell.length_c   1.000
_cell.angle_alpha   90.00
_cell.angle_beta   90.00
_cell.angle_gamma   90.00
#
_symmetry.space_group_name_H-M   'P 1'
#
loop_
_entity.id
_entity.type
_entity.pdbx_description
1 polymer ?
#
loop_
_entity_poly.entity_id
_entity_poly.type
_entity_poly.pdbx_seq_one_letter_code
_entity_poly.pdbx_strand_id
1 'polypeptide(L)'
;MGAPAFKRRRILIESLQYRLLAIHLIYFVTILLIFAGALFLPLILQLQSGSLSVLEQGEVAGQFLALHARVWPAMLVVLVLLALHSVLVSHRIAGPLYRFRSIFKAIAEGDLSVRANLRKTDYLGKESDSLNEMIAGLRTKLAGIQKHSEEVRAAILALKPSIERGSVNEMHQRITDIQVQTERLEESIGHFRLHPDQEREEEDSVRLPRA
;
A
#
# COMPACT_ATOMS: atom_id res chain seq x y z
N MET A 1 -12.78 -25.42 28.84
CA MET A 1 -12.85 -23.98 28.50
C MET A 1 -12.23 -23.80 27.13
N GLY A 2 -13.06 -23.68 26.09
CA GLY A 2 -12.60 -23.56 24.70
C GLY A 2 -12.23 -22.11 24.36
N ALA A 3 -11.08 -21.91 23.74
CA ALA A 3 -10.62 -20.60 23.29
C ALA A 3 -11.62 -19.99 22.27
N PRO A 4 -11.91 -18.68 22.33
CA PRO A 4 -12.80 -18.06 21.37
C PRO A 4 -12.16 -18.10 19.97
N ALA A 5 -12.86 -18.69 19.01
CA ALA A 5 -12.48 -18.69 17.61
C ALA A 5 -12.42 -17.25 17.10
N PHE A 6 -11.22 -16.78 16.72
CA PHE A 6 -11.03 -15.48 16.08
C PHE A 6 -11.80 -15.44 14.75
N LYS A 7 -13.00 -14.89 14.80
CA LYS A 7 -13.84 -14.62 13.64
C LYS A 7 -13.11 -13.58 12.78
N ARG A 8 -12.41 -14.04 11.74
CA ARG A 8 -11.74 -13.16 10.76
C ARG A 8 -12.80 -12.27 10.12
N ARG A 9 -12.89 -11.03 10.60
CA ARG A 9 -13.78 -10.01 10.04
C ARG A 9 -13.24 -9.66 8.65
N ARG A 10 -13.88 -10.22 7.61
CA ARG A 10 -13.76 -9.76 6.21
C ARG A 10 -14.39 -8.38 6.12
N ILE A 11 -13.64 -7.33 6.38
CA ILE A 11 -14.18 -5.98 6.36
C ILE A 11 -13.12 -5.04 5.76
N LEU A 12 -13.37 -4.60 4.52
CA LEU A 12 -12.85 -3.38 3.84
C LEU A 12 -11.58 -3.43 2.96
N ILE A 13 -11.31 -4.50 2.20
CA ILE A 13 -10.64 -4.33 0.89
C ILE A 13 -11.31 -5.16 -0.21
N GLU A 14 -12.62 -5.07 -0.25
CA GLU A 14 -13.39 -5.62 -1.36
C GLU A 14 -13.16 -4.80 -2.65
N SER A 15 -13.07 -3.47 -2.56
CA SER A 15 -13.00 -2.61 -3.76
C SER A 15 -11.73 -2.79 -4.61
N LEU A 16 -10.55 -2.84 -3.99
CA LEU A 16 -9.30 -3.03 -4.76
C LEU A 16 -9.21 -4.45 -5.32
N GLN A 17 -9.63 -5.46 -4.55
CA GLN A 17 -9.64 -6.85 -4.99
C GLN A 17 -10.60 -7.05 -6.17
N TYR A 18 -11.84 -6.53 -6.09
CA TYR A 18 -12.80 -6.59 -7.19
C TYR A 18 -12.33 -5.79 -8.41
N ARG A 19 -11.71 -4.62 -8.21
CA ARG A 19 -11.17 -3.82 -9.32
C ARG A 19 -10.02 -4.55 -10.04
N LEU A 20 -9.06 -5.12 -9.31
CA LEU A 20 -7.97 -5.90 -9.88
C LEU A 20 -8.48 -7.17 -10.59
N LEU A 21 -9.45 -7.86 -9.97
CA LEU A 21 -10.09 -9.03 -10.57
C LEU A 21 -10.81 -8.65 -11.86
N ALA A 22 -11.57 -7.55 -11.87
CA ALA A 22 -12.28 -7.07 -13.06
C ALA A 22 -11.31 -6.72 -14.19
N ILE A 23 -10.21 -6.02 -13.89
CA ILE A 23 -9.18 -5.68 -14.89
C ILE A 23 -8.57 -6.96 -15.50
N HIS A 24 -8.16 -7.92 -14.68
CA HIS A 24 -7.63 -9.20 -15.18
C HIS A 24 -8.68 -9.98 -15.96
N LEU A 25 -9.93 -10.01 -15.50
CA LEU A 25 -11.01 -10.70 -16.19
C LEU A 25 -11.28 -10.10 -17.58
N ILE A 26 -11.31 -8.77 -17.69
CA ILE A 26 -11.43 -8.07 -18.98
C ILE A 26 -10.28 -8.47 -19.90
N TYR A 27 -9.05 -8.40 -19.42
CA TYR A 27 -7.87 -8.78 -20.21
C TYR A 27 -7.93 -10.24 -20.68
N PHE A 28 -8.31 -11.17 -19.80
CA PHE A 28 -8.46 -12.58 -20.15
C PHE A 28 -9.58 -12.80 -21.16
N VAL A 29 -10.74 -12.18 -20.98
CA VAL A 29 -11.85 -12.26 -21.94
C VAL A 29 -11.43 -11.69 -23.29
N THR A 30 -10.73 -10.55 -23.33
CA THR A 30 -10.22 -9.98 -24.58
C THR A 30 -9.25 -10.93 -25.29
N ILE A 31 -8.30 -11.53 -24.57
CA ILE A 31 -7.38 -12.53 -25.16
C ILE A 31 -8.17 -13.73 -25.70
N LEU A 32 -9.12 -14.24 -24.93
CA LEU A 32 -9.94 -15.38 -25.31
C LEU A 32 -10.79 -15.07 -26.55
N LEU A 33 -11.32 -13.86 -26.68
CA LEU A 33 -12.06 -13.43 -27.87
C LEU A 33 -11.16 -13.30 -29.10
N ILE A 34 -9.96 -12.73 -28.94
CA ILE A 34 -8.98 -12.65 -30.03
C ILE A 34 -8.58 -14.05 -30.48
N PHE A 35 -8.30 -14.95 -29.53
CA PHE A 35 -7.93 -16.33 -29.81
C PHE A 35 -9.07 -17.08 -30.52
N ALA A 36 -10.31 -16.96 -30.03
CA ALA A 36 -11.48 -17.54 -30.69
C ALA A 36 -11.67 -16.98 -32.10
N GLY A 37 -11.55 -15.65 -32.27
CA GLY A 37 -11.60 -15.02 -33.59
C GLY A 37 -10.55 -15.58 -34.54
N ALA A 38 -9.30 -15.69 -34.10
CA ALA A 38 -8.20 -16.23 -34.91
C ALA A 38 -8.45 -17.68 -35.36
N LEU A 39 -9.11 -18.49 -34.53
CA LEU A 39 -9.44 -19.88 -34.86
C LEU A 39 -10.69 -20.02 -35.74
N PHE A 40 -11.76 -19.28 -35.46
CA PHE A 40 -13.07 -19.51 -36.09
C PHE A 40 -13.34 -18.61 -37.30
N LEU A 41 -12.83 -17.37 -37.32
CA LEU A 41 -13.06 -16.44 -38.42
C LEU A 41 -12.62 -16.97 -39.79
N PRO A 42 -11.43 -17.57 -39.98
CA PRO A 42 -11.06 -18.09 -41.30
C PRO A 42 -12.00 -19.20 -41.80
N LEU A 43 -12.47 -20.08 -40.90
CA LEU A 43 -13.41 -21.15 -41.26
C LEU A 43 -14.78 -20.59 -41.63
N ILE A 44 -15.26 -19.59 -40.90
CA ILE A 44 -16.54 -18.91 -41.20
C ILE A 44 -16.47 -18.24 -42.58
N LEU A 45 -15.37 -17.53 -42.87
CA LEU A 45 -15.19 -16.86 -44.17
C LEU A 45 -15.11 -17.86 -45.34
N GLN A 46 -14.44 -19.01 -45.15
CA GLN A 46 -14.41 -20.08 -46.15
C GLN A 46 -15.78 -20.71 -46.40
N LEU A 47 -16.58 -20.94 -45.36
CA LEU A 47 -17.94 -21.47 -45.52
C LEU A 47 -18.89 -20.48 -46.21
N GLN A 48 -18.63 -19.17 -46.05
CA GLN A 48 -19.45 -18.10 -46.63
C GLN A 48 -19.01 -17.69 -48.05
N SER A 49 -17.81 -18.05 -48.49
CA SER A 49 -17.28 -17.61 -49.79
C SER A 49 -18.05 -18.20 -50.99
N GLY A 50 -18.79 -19.29 -50.79
CA GLY A 50 -19.52 -19.99 -51.86
C GLY A 50 -18.61 -20.64 -52.90
N SER A 51 -17.30 -20.66 -52.67
CA SER A 51 -16.28 -21.12 -53.62
C SER A 51 -15.88 -22.59 -53.43
N LEU A 52 -16.43 -23.26 -52.41
CA LEU A 52 -16.10 -24.64 -52.04
C LEU A 52 -17.03 -25.63 -52.74
N SER A 53 -16.50 -26.79 -53.12
CA SER A 53 -17.32 -27.94 -53.51
C SER A 53 -18.10 -28.50 -52.31
N VAL A 54 -19.14 -29.30 -52.57
CA VAL A 54 -19.98 -29.92 -51.52
C VAL A 54 -19.14 -30.76 -50.55
N LEU A 55 -18.12 -31.46 -51.06
CA LEU A 55 -17.23 -32.28 -50.24
C LEU A 55 -16.33 -31.41 -49.33
N GLU A 56 -15.68 -30.39 -49.91
CA GLU A 56 -14.81 -29.46 -49.16
C GLU A 56 -15.60 -28.66 -48.11
N GLN A 57 -16.83 -28.26 -48.43
CA GLN A 57 -17.71 -27.59 -47.48
C GLN A 57 -18.02 -28.49 -46.27
N GLY A 58 -18.23 -29.79 -46.50
CA GLY A 58 -18.42 -30.79 -45.45
C GLY A 58 -17.18 -30.93 -44.56
N GLU A 59 -15.99 -30.93 -45.14
CA GLU A 59 -14.73 -30.98 -44.39
C GLU A 59 -14.53 -29.75 -43.50
N VAL A 60 -14.70 -28.54 -44.04
CA VAL A 60 -14.56 -27.30 -43.27
C VAL A 60 -15.63 -27.19 -42.18
N ALA A 61 -16.86 -27.59 -42.45
CA ALA A 61 -17.93 -27.63 -41.45
C ALA A 61 -17.61 -28.65 -40.32
N GLY A 62 -17.06 -29.82 -40.68
CA GLY A 62 -16.60 -30.81 -39.72
C GLY A 62 -15.47 -30.30 -38.83
N GLN A 63 -14.49 -29.59 -39.42
CA GLN A 63 -13.42 -28.92 -38.67
C GLN A 63 -13.99 -27.86 -37.72
N PHE A 64 -14.91 -27.01 -38.19
CA PHE A 64 -15.57 -26.00 -37.36
C PHE A 64 -16.27 -26.64 -36.16
N LEU A 65 -17.03 -27.71 -36.38
CA LEU A 65 -17.75 -28.41 -35.31
C LEU A 65 -16.78 -29.09 -34.32
N ALA A 66 -15.70 -29.70 -34.81
CA ALA A 66 -14.67 -30.30 -33.97
C ALA A 66 -13.93 -29.27 -33.11
N LEU A 67 -13.58 -28.11 -33.70
CA LEU A 67 -13.01 -26.97 -32.99
C LEU A 67 -13.99 -26.44 -31.94
N HIS A 68 -15.26 -26.23 -32.28
CA HIS A 68 -16.30 -25.79 -31.35
C HIS A 68 -16.42 -26.72 -30.15
N ALA A 69 -16.50 -28.03 -30.38
CA ALA A 69 -16.66 -29.03 -29.33
C ALA A 69 -15.45 -29.11 -28.37
N ARG A 70 -14.23 -28.81 -28.84
CA ARG A 70 -13.00 -28.91 -28.05
C ARG A 70 -12.59 -27.59 -27.40
N VAL A 71 -12.73 -26.47 -28.11
CA VAL A 71 -12.19 -25.17 -27.71
C VAL A 71 -13.05 -24.53 -26.62
N TRP A 72 -14.38 -24.52 -26.73
CA TRP A 72 -15.23 -23.87 -25.73
C TRP A 72 -15.10 -24.44 -24.32
N PRO A 73 -15.13 -25.78 -24.11
CA PRO A 73 -14.88 -26.35 -22.78
C PRO A 73 -13.48 -26.03 -22.27
N ALA A 74 -12.45 -26.11 -23.12
CA ALA A 74 -11.08 -25.78 -22.74
C ALA A 74 -10.93 -24.31 -22.33
N MET A 75 -11.55 -23.38 -23.06
CA MET A 75 -11.57 -21.95 -22.74
C MET A 75 -12.26 -21.68 -21.40
N LEU A 76 -13.37 -22.36 -21.12
CA LEU A 76 -14.06 -22.23 -19.83
C LEU A 76 -13.17 -22.71 -18.68
N VAL A 77 -12.48 -23.84 -18.83
CA VAL A 77 -11.53 -24.35 -17.83
C VAL A 77 -10.39 -23.35 -17.61
N VAL A 78 -9.80 -22.83 -18.68
CA VAL A 78 -8.73 -21.81 -18.61
C VAL A 78 -9.23 -20.55 -17.90
N LEU A 79 -10.43 -20.07 -18.24
CA LEU A 79 -11.03 -18.88 -17.61
C LEU A 79 -11.20 -19.09 -16.09
N VAL A 80 -11.69 -20.25 -15.67
CA VAL A 80 -11.85 -20.59 -14.24
C VAL A 80 -10.50 -20.65 -13.53
N LEU A 81 -9.50 -21.30 -14.13
CA LEU A 81 -8.15 -21.38 -13.57
C LEU A 81 -7.51 -19.99 -13.42
N LEU A 82 -7.64 -19.14 -14.44
CA LEU A 82 -7.14 -17.77 -14.42
C LEU A 82 -7.87 -16.90 -13.40
N ALA A 83 -9.20 -17.04 -13.27
CA ALA A 83 -9.98 -16.35 -12.26
C ALA A 83 -9.54 -16.75 -10.84
N LEU A 84 -9.37 -18.05 -10.59
CA LEU A 84 -8.88 -18.56 -9.31
C LEU A 84 -7.47 -18.04 -9.00
N HIS A 85 -6.56 -18.09 -9.98
CA HIS A 85 -5.22 -17.56 -9.85
C HIS A 85 -5.22 -16.05 -9.52
N SER A 86 -6.04 -15.28 -10.21
CA SER A 86 -6.20 -13.83 -9.99
C SER A 86 -6.65 -13.53 -8.55
N VAL A 87 -7.63 -14.28 -8.03
CA VAL A 87 -8.08 -14.15 -6.63
C VAL A 87 -6.96 -14.45 -5.64
N LEU A 88 -6.19 -15.53 -5.87
CA LEU A 88 -5.09 -15.92 -4.99
C LEU A 88 -3.98 -14.86 -4.97
N VAL A 89 -3.59 -14.34 -6.13
CA VAL A 89 -2.58 -13.28 -6.24
C VAL A 89 -3.07 -12.00 -5.58
N SER A 90 -4.33 -11.60 -5.84
CA SER A 90 -4.91 -10.39 -5.27
C SER A 90 -4.91 -10.42 -3.73
N HIS A 91 -5.24 -11.56 -3.13
CA HIS A 91 -5.20 -11.71 -1.67
C HIS A 91 -3.79 -11.51 -1.06
N ARG A 92 -2.74 -11.93 -1.76
CA ARG A 92 -1.33 -11.78 -1.34
C ARG A 92 -0.81 -10.34 -1.43
N ILE A 93 -1.58 -9.43 -2.04
CA ILE A 93 -1.25 -7.99 -2.15
C ILE A 93 -2.19 -7.17 -1.27
N ALA A 94 -3.50 -7.38 -1.41
CA ALA A 94 -4.52 -6.63 -0.67
C ALA A 94 -4.37 -6.82 0.85
N GLY A 95 -4.13 -8.05 1.32
CA GLY A 95 -3.97 -8.34 2.74
C GLY A 95 -2.87 -7.49 3.42
N PRO A 96 -1.63 -7.51 2.91
CA PRO A 96 -0.56 -6.62 3.38
C PRO A 96 -0.90 -5.13 3.34
N LEU A 97 -1.49 -4.64 2.23
CA LEU A 97 -1.87 -3.23 2.10
C LEU A 97 -2.87 -2.80 3.18
N TYR A 98 -3.80 -3.67 3.57
CA TYR A 98 -4.70 -3.42 4.70
C TYR A 98 -3.92 -3.14 5.98
N ARG A 99 -2.96 -4.02 6.27
CA ARG A 99 -2.16 -3.94 7.48
C ARG A 99 -1.30 -2.68 7.47
N PHE A 100 -0.73 -2.32 6.33
CA PHE A 100 0.03 -1.08 6.20
C PHE A 100 -0.84 0.13 6.51
N ARG A 101 -2.09 0.20 6.04
CA ARG A 101 -3.02 1.29 6.43
C ARG A 101 -3.21 1.40 7.94
N SER A 102 -3.36 0.28 8.64
CA SER A 102 -3.48 0.30 10.11
C SER A 102 -2.20 0.78 10.79
N ILE A 103 -1.03 0.41 10.25
CA ILE A 103 0.27 0.84 10.76
C ILE A 103 0.47 2.34 10.50
N PHE A 104 0.13 2.84 9.32
CA PHE A 104 0.20 4.26 9.01
C PHE A 104 -0.68 5.08 9.95
N LYS A 105 -1.89 4.58 10.26
CA LYS A 105 -2.77 5.22 11.23
C LYS A 105 -2.15 5.24 12.64
N ALA A 106 -1.59 4.13 13.10
CA ALA A 106 -0.91 4.07 14.39
C ALA A 106 0.28 5.05 14.46
N ILE A 107 1.10 5.12 13.41
CA ILE A 107 2.21 6.08 13.30
C ILE A 107 1.69 7.52 13.34
N ALA A 108 0.60 7.82 12.63
CA ALA A 108 -0.02 9.14 12.64
C ALA A 108 -0.58 9.53 14.02
N GLU A 109 -1.02 8.56 14.81
CA GLU A 109 -1.44 8.73 16.21
C GLU A 109 -0.25 8.79 17.19
N GLY A 110 0.99 8.68 16.69
CA GLY A 110 2.21 8.71 17.49
C GLY A 110 2.63 7.36 18.08
N ASP A 111 1.88 6.28 17.82
CA ASP A 111 2.28 4.93 18.21
C ASP A 111 3.34 4.39 17.25
N LEU A 112 4.59 4.68 17.59
CA LEU A 112 5.72 4.13 16.89
C LEU A 112 6.04 2.70 17.31
N SER A 113 5.38 2.06 18.29
CA SER A 113 5.73 0.70 18.78
C SER A 113 5.38 -0.44 17.82
N VAL A 114 4.58 -0.14 16.80
CA VAL A 114 4.12 -1.07 15.78
C VAL A 114 5.23 -1.67 14.91
N ARG A 115 4.93 -2.81 14.28
CA ARG A 115 5.83 -3.49 13.33
C ARG A 115 5.08 -3.99 12.09
N ALA A 116 5.65 -3.71 10.93
CA ALA A 116 5.22 -4.25 9.66
C ALA A 116 5.87 -5.63 9.46
N ASN A 117 5.23 -6.69 9.98
CA ASN A 117 5.67 -8.07 9.76
C ASN A 117 4.69 -8.79 8.84
N LEU A 118 5.01 -8.96 7.57
CA LEU A 118 4.17 -9.72 6.65
C LEU A 118 4.44 -11.22 6.70
N ARG A 119 3.56 -12.00 6.04
CA ARG A 119 3.81 -13.44 5.85
C ARG A 119 4.88 -13.62 4.77
N LYS A 120 5.67 -14.69 4.86
CA LYS A 120 6.71 -15.02 3.85
C LYS A 120 6.16 -15.13 2.43
N THR A 121 4.88 -15.46 2.29
CA THR A 121 4.19 -15.58 1.02
C THR A 121 3.65 -14.25 0.49
N ASP A 122 3.70 -13.15 1.22
CA ASP A 122 3.12 -11.90 0.73
C ASP A 122 4.09 -11.21 -0.24
N TYR A 123 3.57 -10.49 -1.24
CA TYR A 123 4.42 -9.85 -2.26
C TYR A 123 5.13 -8.59 -1.77
N LEU A 124 4.62 -7.96 -0.71
CA LEU A 124 5.04 -6.64 -0.24
C LEU A 124 6.12 -6.66 0.86
N GLY A 125 6.99 -7.68 0.81
CA GLY A 125 8.02 -7.89 1.84
C GLY A 125 9.02 -6.74 1.92
N LYS A 126 9.50 -6.24 0.77
CA LYS A 126 10.47 -5.12 0.72
C LYS A 126 9.89 -3.84 1.31
N GLU A 127 8.63 -3.57 1.01
CA GLU A 127 7.87 -2.43 1.53
C GLU A 127 7.66 -2.55 3.04
N SER A 128 7.49 -3.78 3.53
CA SER A 128 7.45 -4.08 4.96
C SER A 128 8.78 -3.73 5.65
N ASP A 129 9.89 -4.09 5.03
CA ASP A 129 11.23 -3.82 5.54
C ASP A 129 11.52 -2.31 5.55
N SER A 130 11.25 -1.61 4.45
CA SER A 130 11.37 -0.14 4.39
C SER A 130 10.46 0.57 5.39
N LEU A 131 9.24 0.08 5.62
CA LEU A 131 8.33 0.63 6.63
C LEU A 131 8.89 0.44 8.05
N ASN A 132 9.49 -0.72 8.34
CA ASN A 132 10.15 -0.95 9.63
C ASN A 132 11.38 -0.06 9.81
N GLU A 133 12.17 0.15 8.76
CA GLU A 133 13.32 1.06 8.78
C GLU A 133 12.90 2.50 9.05
N MET A 134 11.82 2.96 8.39
CA MET A 134 11.23 4.27 8.66
C MET A 134 10.78 4.41 10.13
N ILE A 135 10.05 3.43 10.66
CA ILE A 135 9.60 3.42 12.06
C ILE A 135 10.81 3.47 13.00
N ALA A 136 11.84 2.67 12.74
CA ALA A 136 13.06 2.65 13.55
C ALA A 136 13.77 4.01 13.52
N GLY A 137 13.90 4.63 12.34
CA GLY A 137 14.48 5.96 12.18
C GLY A 137 13.71 7.02 12.97
N LEU A 138 12.38 7.01 12.92
CA LEU A 138 11.52 7.92 13.69
C LEU A 138 11.70 7.71 15.19
N ARG A 139 11.71 6.45 15.67
CA ARG A 139 11.93 6.13 17.10
C ARG A 139 13.27 6.67 17.60
N THR A 140 14.35 6.45 16.85
CA THR A 140 15.69 6.91 17.24
C THR A 140 15.74 8.43 17.37
N LYS A 141 15.16 9.16 16.42
CA LYS A 141 15.10 10.63 16.46
C LYS A 141 14.27 11.12 17.65
N LEU A 142 13.10 10.52 17.88
CA LEU A 142 12.23 10.92 18.99
C LEU A 142 12.85 10.61 20.35
N ALA A 143 13.53 9.48 20.49
CA ALA A 143 14.29 9.14 21.70
C ALA A 143 15.43 10.14 21.95
N GLY A 144 16.11 10.61 20.89
CA GLY A 144 17.08 11.70 20.97
C GLY A 144 16.46 12.99 21.51
N ILE A 145 15.32 13.41 20.96
CA ILE A 145 14.60 14.62 21.43
C ILE A 145 14.19 14.48 22.90
N GLN A 146 13.62 13.34 23.29
CA GLN A 146 13.22 13.08 24.68
C GLN A 146 14.41 13.18 25.63
N LYS A 147 15.55 12.57 25.26
CA LYS A 147 16.78 12.63 26.06
C LYS A 147 17.27 14.07 26.27
N HIS A 148 17.36 14.87 25.20
CA HIS A 148 17.77 16.27 25.33
C HIS A 148 16.77 17.09 26.17
N SER A 149 15.47 16.83 26.03
CA SER A 149 14.44 17.47 26.86
C SER A 149 14.59 17.12 28.36
N GLU A 150 14.92 15.87 28.69
CA GLU A 150 15.21 15.46 30.06
C GLU A 150 16.50 16.12 30.59
N GLU A 151 17.55 16.23 29.77
CA GLU A 151 18.80 16.91 30.13
C GLU A 151 18.57 18.41 30.41
N VAL A 152 17.80 19.12 29.57
CA VAL A 152 17.39 20.51 29.81
C VAL A 152 16.60 20.62 31.11
N ARG A 153 15.63 19.73 31.35
CA ARG A 153 14.83 19.74 32.58
C ARG A 153 15.69 19.52 33.82
N ALA A 154 16.66 18.60 33.76
CA ALA A 154 17.59 18.34 34.85
C ALA A 154 18.49 19.56 35.13
N ALA A 155 18.99 20.22 34.09
CA ALA A 155 19.80 21.43 34.22
C ALA A 155 19.02 22.59 34.85
N ILE A 156 17.76 22.78 34.48
CA ILE A 156 16.85 23.76 35.10
C ILE A 156 16.62 23.46 36.59
N LEU A 157 16.37 22.19 36.95
CA LEU A 157 16.19 21.81 38.35
C LEU A 157 17.47 22.01 39.17
N ALA A 158 18.64 21.78 38.57
CA ALA A 158 19.94 22.02 39.20
C ALA A 158 20.30 23.52 39.33
N LEU A 159 19.66 24.41 38.58
CA LEU A 159 19.87 25.85 38.67
C LEU A 159 19.31 26.44 39.99
N LYS A 160 18.16 25.92 40.45
CA LYS A 160 17.48 26.39 41.66
C LYS A 160 18.37 26.42 42.91
N PRO A 161 19.06 25.33 43.31
CA PRO A 161 19.98 25.37 44.45
C PRO A 161 21.22 26.25 44.24
N SER A 162 21.64 26.53 43.00
CA SER A 162 22.74 27.46 42.74
C SER A 162 22.32 28.93 42.92
N ILE A 163 21.06 29.26 42.64
CA ILE A 163 20.45 30.56 42.96
C ILE A 163 20.34 30.72 44.49
N GLU A 164 19.83 29.71 45.19
CA GLU A 164 19.66 29.75 46.66
C GLU A 164 21.00 29.87 47.40
N ARG A 165 22.08 29.31 46.84
CA ARG A 165 23.44 29.40 47.40
C ARG A 165 24.17 30.70 47.02
N GLY A 166 23.59 31.56 46.17
CA GLY A 166 24.15 32.86 45.79
C GLY A 166 25.45 32.79 44.97
N SER A 167 25.80 31.63 44.42
CA SER A 167 27.06 31.46 43.68
C SER A 167 26.88 31.87 42.22
N VAL A 168 27.34 33.08 41.88
CA VAL A 168 27.25 33.63 40.51
C VAL A 168 27.96 32.75 39.49
N ASN A 169 29.12 32.19 39.82
CA ASN A 169 29.84 31.28 38.92
C ASN A 169 29.07 29.98 38.65
N GLU A 170 28.44 29.38 39.67
CA GLU A 170 27.60 28.20 39.45
C GLU A 170 26.37 28.51 38.61
N MET A 171 25.72 29.65 38.85
CA MET A 171 24.59 30.10 38.03
C MET A 171 25.01 30.30 36.58
N HIS A 172 26.15 30.95 36.34
CA HIS A 172 26.66 31.18 34.99
C HIS A 172 26.95 29.85 34.27
N GLN A 173 27.62 28.91 34.94
CA GLN A 173 27.87 27.57 34.39
C GLN A 173 26.57 26.84 34.03
N ARG A 174 25.57 26.86 34.91
CA ARG A 174 24.28 26.18 34.69
C ARG A 174 23.48 26.79 33.53
N ILE A 175 23.53 28.12 33.37
CA ILE A 175 22.90 28.81 32.23
C ILE A 175 23.58 28.39 30.92
N THR A 176 24.92 28.33 30.90
CA THR A 176 25.67 27.84 29.74
C THR A 176 25.30 26.39 29.41
N ASP A 177 25.19 25.52 30.42
CA ASP A 177 24.78 24.12 30.22
C ASP A 177 23.38 24.03 29.58
N ILE A 178 22.43 24.87 30.02
CA ILE A 178 21.07 24.94 29.44
C ILE A 178 21.10 25.44 27.99
N GLN A 179 21.90 26.47 27.69
CA GLN A 179 22.04 26.99 26.32
C GLN A 179 22.53 25.91 25.36
N VAL A 180 23.61 25.20 25.73
CA VAL A 180 24.16 24.11 24.90
C VAL A 180 23.14 23.00 24.67
N GLN A 181 22.36 22.63 25.70
CA GLN A 181 21.36 21.57 25.56
C GLN A 181 20.14 22.02 24.74
N THR A 182 19.81 23.30 24.79
CA THR A 182 18.75 23.88 23.94
C THR A 182 19.17 23.91 22.48
N GLU A 183 20.42 24.29 22.18
CA GLU A 183 20.97 24.24 20.81
C GLU A 183 20.94 22.82 20.24
N ARG A 184 21.33 21.80 21.03
CA ARG A 184 21.28 20.39 20.61
C ARG A 184 19.85 19.89 20.37
N LEU A 185 18.91 20.37 21.17
CA LEU A 185 17.49 20.07 21.00
C LEU A 185 16.96 20.70 19.70
N GLU A 186 17.31 21.97 19.44
CA GLU A 186 16.98 22.67 18.20
C GLU A 186 17.58 21.98 16.98
N GLU A 187 18.84 21.54 17.04
CA GLU A 187 19.48 20.77 15.96
C GLU A 187 18.76 19.44 15.70
N SER A 188 18.40 18.72 16.77
CA SER A 188 17.67 17.45 16.69
C SER A 188 16.29 17.62 16.06
N ILE A 189 15.58 18.70 16.39
CA ILE A 189 14.30 19.06 15.79
C ILE A 189 14.49 19.55 14.34
N GLY A 190 15.56 20.30 14.06
CA GLY A 190 15.89 20.83 12.74
C GLY A 190 16.14 19.77 11.66
N HIS A 191 16.42 18.52 12.07
CA HIS A 191 16.42 17.39 11.13
C HIS A 191 15.04 17.15 10.50
N PHE A 192 13.94 17.52 11.16
CA PHE A 192 12.60 17.45 10.59
C PHE A 192 12.33 18.71 9.77
N ARG A 193 12.26 18.56 8.45
CA ARG A 193 11.80 19.64 7.57
C ARG A 193 10.29 19.81 7.73
N LEU A 194 9.90 20.63 8.68
CA LEU A 194 8.52 21.10 8.81
C LEU A 194 8.37 22.28 7.84
N HIS A 195 7.64 22.10 6.74
CA HIS A 195 7.20 23.26 5.98
C HIS A 195 6.28 24.08 6.90
N PRO A 196 6.49 25.39 7.07
CA PRO A 196 5.46 26.22 7.67
C PRO A 196 4.22 26.08 6.79
N ASP A 197 3.07 25.78 7.38
CA ASP A 197 1.78 25.69 6.68
C ASP A 197 1.55 26.98 5.88
N GLN A 198 1.88 26.96 4.59
CA GLN A 198 1.50 27.99 3.63
C GLN A 198 0.41 27.37 2.75
N GLU A 199 -0.72 28.09 2.71
CA GLU A 199 -1.78 28.00 1.70
C GLU A 199 -2.89 26.94 1.90
N ARG A 200 -3.75 27.22 2.89
CA ARG A 200 -5.22 27.06 2.76
C ARG A 200 -5.84 28.08 1.78
N GLU A 201 -5.06 28.65 0.84
CA GLU A 201 -5.50 29.73 -0.05
C GLU A 201 -6.09 29.24 -1.40
N GLU A 202 -6.04 27.95 -1.71
CA GLU A 202 -6.70 27.43 -2.94
C GLU A 202 -8.21 27.16 -2.80
N GLU A 203 -8.78 27.12 -1.59
CA GLU A 203 -10.24 26.88 -1.42
C GLU A 203 -11.11 28.14 -1.62
N ASP A 204 -10.53 29.35 -1.59
CA ASP A 204 -11.28 30.61 -1.74
C ASP A 204 -11.31 31.16 -3.19
N SER A 205 -10.56 30.55 -4.12
CA SER A 205 -10.49 31.00 -5.53
C SER A 205 -11.44 30.27 -6.50
N VAL A 206 -12.09 29.17 -6.09
CA VAL A 206 -12.90 28.32 -6.98
C VAL A 206 -14.42 28.37 -6.71
N ARG A 207 -14.90 29.17 -5.74
CA ARG A 207 -16.35 29.37 -5.54
C ARG A 207 -16.76 30.83 -5.57
N LEU A 208 -16.55 31.48 -6.72
CA LEU A 208 -17.41 32.57 -7.15
C LEU A 208 -18.68 31.97 -7.77
N PRO A 209 -19.88 32.13 -7.18
CA PRO A 209 -21.12 31.98 -7.94
C PRO A 209 -21.27 33.24 -8.81
N ARG A 210 -21.07 33.10 -10.12
CA ARG A 210 -21.61 34.10 -11.06
C ARG A 210 -23.11 33.84 -11.22
N ALA A 211 -23.82 34.97 -11.12
CA ALA A 211 -25.24 35.23 -11.33
C ALA A 211 -25.94 34.36 -12.37
#